data_AF-A0AAV9VZI5-F1
#
_entry.id   AF-A0AAV9VZI5-F1
#
_cell.length_a   1.000
_cell.length_b   1.000
_cell.length_c   1.000
_cell.angle_alpha   90.00
_cell.angle_beta   90.00
_cell.angle_gamma   90.00
#
_symmetry.space_group_name_H-M   'P 1'
#
loop_
_entity.id
_entity.type
_entity.pdbx_description
1 polymer ?
#
loop_
_entity_poly.entity_id
_entity_poly.type
_entity_poly.pdbx_seq_one_letter_code
_entity_poly.pdbx_strand_id
1 'polypeptide(L)'
;MQFKFLLSFLLCLFVTFVSAAAVLTGKEDKVGWVVSFKDGTPQSIVDFTLKNLKSLGADITHEFSIIKGFVIKATQSAVNEFYGLDGYAEIQSEWKPTIEEDGPVSAVGGNVGAY
;
A
#
# COMPACT_ATOMS: atom_id res chain seq x y z
N MET A 1 -9.28 36.21 -36.54
CA MET A 1 -9.95 34.95 -36.15
C MET A 1 -8.98 33.88 -35.67
N GLN A 2 -7.82 33.70 -36.30
CA GLN A 2 -6.84 32.64 -36.02
C GLN A 2 -6.27 32.66 -34.57
N PHE A 3 -5.91 33.83 -34.02
CA PHE A 3 -5.29 33.94 -32.69
C PHE A 3 -6.23 33.56 -31.53
N LYS A 4 -7.52 33.89 -31.65
CA LYS A 4 -8.56 33.51 -30.67
C LYS A 4 -8.79 31.99 -30.65
N PHE A 5 -8.66 31.35 -31.81
CA PHE A 5 -8.80 29.91 -31.96
C PHE A 5 -7.59 29.17 -31.36
N LEU A 6 -6.38 29.66 -31.62
CA LEU A 6 -5.14 29.12 -31.04
C LEU A 6 -5.12 29.25 -29.51
N LEU A 7 -5.52 30.41 -28.98
CA LEU A 7 -5.61 30.63 -27.54
C LEU A 7 -6.65 29.73 -26.88
N SER A 8 -7.82 29.56 -27.53
CA SER A 8 -8.86 28.64 -27.04
C SER A 8 -8.39 27.18 -27.06
N PHE A 9 -7.64 26.77 -28.08
CA PHE A 9 -7.09 25.42 -28.19
C PHE A 9 -6.04 25.14 -27.11
N LEU A 10 -5.11 26.07 -26.89
CA LEU A 10 -4.10 25.99 -25.82
C LEU A 10 -4.73 25.96 -24.43
N LEU A 11 -5.77 26.75 -24.19
CA LEU A 11 -6.49 26.75 -22.92
C LEU A 11 -7.18 25.40 -22.67
N CYS A 12 -7.82 24.81 -23.69
CA CYS A 12 -8.41 23.48 -23.57
C CYS A 12 -7.36 22.41 -23.27
N LEU A 13 -6.19 22.45 -23.94
CA LEU A 13 -5.09 21.52 -23.67
C LEU A 13 -4.52 21.66 -22.25
N PHE A 14 -4.43 22.90 -21.75
CA PHE A 14 -3.95 23.16 -20.40
C PHE A 14 -4.92 22.63 -19.34
N VAL A 15 -6.23 22.83 -19.52
CA VAL A 15 -7.24 22.34 -18.58
C VAL A 15 -7.29 20.81 -18.54
N THR A 16 -7.15 20.12 -19.68
CA THR A 16 -7.09 18.65 -19.70
C THR A 16 -5.81 18.13 -19.03
N PHE A 17 -4.68 18.78 -19.23
CA PHE A 17 -3.41 18.40 -18.60
C PHE A 17 -3.43 18.59 -17.07
N VAL A 18 -3.97 19.71 -16.58
CA VAL A 18 -4.11 19.98 -15.13
C VAL A 18 -5.08 18.99 -14.47
N SER A 19 -6.18 18.64 -15.14
CA SER A 19 -7.15 17.69 -14.62
C SER A 19 -6.57 16.26 -14.54
N ALA A 20 -5.74 15.86 -15.50
CA ALA A 20 -5.06 14.57 -15.47
C ALA A 20 -3.99 14.50 -14.36
N ALA A 21 -3.28 15.60 -14.10
CA ALA A 21 -2.30 15.67 -13.02
C ALA A 21 -2.96 15.53 -11.64
N ALA A 22 -4.14 16.13 -11.43
CA ALA A 22 -4.86 16.04 -10.16
C ALA A 22 -5.29 14.60 -9.81
N VAL A 23 -5.70 13.81 -10.80
CA VAL A 23 -6.06 12.38 -10.62
C VAL A 23 -4.84 11.55 -10.21
N LEU A 24 -3.65 11.86 -10.73
CA LEU A 24 -2.40 11.19 -10.34
C LEU A 24 -1.90 11.59 -8.94
N THR A 25 -2.33 12.75 -8.44
CA THR A 25 -1.98 13.22 -7.08
C THR A 25 -2.99 12.84 -6.02
N GLY A 26 -4.00 12.03 -6.35
CA GLY A 26 -4.97 11.53 -5.37
C GLY A 26 -4.23 10.89 -4.20
N LYS A 27 -4.41 11.45 -3.00
CA LYS A 27 -3.83 10.90 -1.78
C LYS A 27 -4.56 9.59 -1.49
N GLU A 28 -3.87 8.48 -1.69
CA GLU A 28 -4.39 7.17 -1.32
C GLU A 28 -4.43 7.04 0.20
N ASP A 29 -5.53 6.51 0.74
CA ASP A 29 -5.68 6.27 2.17
C ASP A 29 -4.80 5.10 2.61
N LYS A 30 -4.23 5.21 3.81
CA LYS A 30 -3.51 4.11 4.43
C LYS A 30 -4.50 3.17 5.11
N VAL A 31 -4.59 1.93 4.64
CA VAL A 31 -5.34 0.85 5.27
C VAL A 31 -4.41 -0.04 6.10
N GLY A 32 -4.97 -0.90 6.94
CA GLY A 32 -4.20 -1.87 7.73
C GLY A 32 -3.75 -3.04 6.87
N TRP A 33 -2.55 -3.54 7.11
CA TRP A 33 -2.03 -4.74 6.46
C TRP A 33 -1.33 -5.64 7.47
N VAL A 34 -1.53 -6.94 7.35
CA VAL A 34 -0.83 -7.97 8.09
C VAL A 34 0.30 -8.51 7.21
N VAL A 35 1.55 -8.37 7.69
CA VAL A 35 2.74 -8.93 7.06
C VAL A 35 3.17 -10.15 7.86
N SER A 36 3.17 -11.32 7.25
CA SER A 36 3.54 -12.58 7.89
C SER A 36 4.61 -13.33 7.09
N PHE A 37 5.43 -14.09 7.80
CA PHE A 37 6.52 -14.88 7.24
C PHE A 37 6.41 -16.33 7.71
N LYS A 38 6.90 -17.25 6.88
CA LYS A 38 7.05 -18.66 7.26
C LYS A 38 8.01 -18.80 8.45
N ASP A 39 7.76 -19.79 9.30
CA ASP A 39 8.71 -20.16 10.36
C ASP A 39 10.10 -20.47 9.80
N GLY A 40 11.14 -19.97 10.47
CA GLY A 40 12.52 -20.12 10.05
C GLY A 40 13.00 -19.06 9.04
N THR A 41 12.13 -18.14 8.60
CA THR A 41 12.54 -17.06 7.68
C THR A 41 13.74 -16.30 8.25
N PRO A 42 14.84 -16.15 7.47
CA PRO A 42 16.02 -15.43 7.91
C PRO A 42 15.68 -14.00 8.35
N GLN A 43 16.28 -13.56 9.46
CA GLN A 43 16.00 -12.23 10.01
C GLN A 43 16.33 -11.11 9.02
N SER A 44 17.34 -11.30 8.17
CA SER A 44 17.69 -10.35 7.11
C SER A 44 16.55 -10.06 6.12
N ILE A 45 15.68 -11.05 5.85
CA ILE A 45 14.53 -10.88 4.96
C ILE A 45 13.42 -10.10 5.67
N VAL A 46 13.20 -10.37 6.96
CA VAL A 46 12.26 -9.61 7.79
C VAL A 46 12.70 -8.15 7.89
N ASP A 47 13.98 -7.92 8.18
CA ASP A 47 14.56 -6.59 8.31
C ASP A 47 14.55 -5.84 6.97
N PHE A 48 14.84 -6.53 5.86
CA PHE A 48 14.70 -5.98 4.51
C PHE A 48 13.26 -5.53 4.26
N THR A 49 12.28 -6.39 4.55
CA THR A 49 10.86 -6.10 4.31
C THR A 49 10.41 -4.91 5.13
N LEU A 50 10.74 -4.91 6.42
CA LEU A 50 10.42 -3.84 7.37
C LEU A 50 11.02 -2.51 6.93
N LYS A 51 12.32 -2.50 6.57
CA LYS A 51 13.03 -1.29 6.16
C LYS A 51 12.42 -0.69 4.90
N ASN A 52 12.17 -1.52 3.89
CA ASN A 52 11.67 -1.04 2.60
C ASN A 52 10.22 -0.56 2.68
N LEU A 53 9.35 -1.27 3.39
CA LEU A 53 7.98 -0.80 3.62
C LEU A 53 7.96 0.54 4.38
N LYS A 54 8.81 0.71 5.41
CA LYS A 54 8.97 2.02 6.08
C LYS A 54 9.45 3.12 5.14
N SER A 55 10.42 2.85 4.26
CA SER A 55 10.88 3.86 3.29
C SER A 55 9.82 4.23 2.26
N LEU A 56 8.88 3.33 1.98
CA LEU A 56 7.71 3.56 1.12
C LEU A 56 6.54 4.21 1.87
N GLY A 57 6.76 4.66 3.11
CA GLY A 57 5.78 5.40 3.89
C GLY A 57 4.82 4.55 4.71
N ALA A 58 5.11 3.26 4.93
CA ALA A 58 4.33 2.43 5.85
C ALA A 58 4.64 2.75 7.32
N ASP A 59 3.60 2.76 8.17
CA ASP A 59 3.72 2.92 9.62
C ASP A 59 3.55 1.56 10.31
N ILE A 60 4.47 1.14 11.17
CA ILE A 60 4.29 -0.10 11.95
C ILE A 60 3.36 0.19 13.13
N THR A 61 2.32 -0.64 13.27
CA THR A 61 1.32 -0.51 14.34
C THR A 61 1.43 -1.60 15.39
N HIS A 62 1.90 -2.78 15.02
CA HIS A 62 2.00 -3.91 15.94
C HIS A 62 3.05 -4.92 15.47
N GLU A 63 3.70 -5.62 16.39
CA GLU A 63 4.57 -6.76 16.10
C GLU A 63 4.03 -7.99 16.85
N PHE A 64 3.95 -9.12 16.16
CA PHE A 64 3.41 -10.34 16.76
C PHE A 64 4.48 -11.09 17.55
N SER A 65 4.09 -11.65 18.70
CA SER A 65 4.96 -12.54 19.48
C SER A 65 4.77 -14.03 19.13
N ILE A 66 3.66 -14.39 18.49
CA ILE A 66 3.26 -15.77 18.21
C ILE A 66 3.66 -16.22 16.80
N ILE A 67 3.57 -15.31 15.82
CA ILE A 67 4.00 -15.54 14.44
C ILE A 67 5.14 -14.58 14.11
N LYS A 68 6.00 -14.97 13.17
CA LYS A 68 6.98 -14.04 12.60
C LYS A 68 6.24 -13.10 11.66
N GLY A 69 5.96 -11.89 12.12
CA GLY A 69 5.19 -10.92 11.36
C GLY A 69 4.89 -9.64 12.15
N PHE A 70 4.29 -8.68 11.47
CA PHE A 70 3.91 -7.39 12.02
C PHE A 70 2.72 -6.80 11.25
N VAL A 71 2.08 -5.81 11.85
CA VAL A 71 0.99 -5.04 11.24
C VAL A 71 1.51 -3.67 10.84
N ILE A 72 1.14 -3.22 9.64
CA ILE A 72 1.46 -1.89 9.14
C ILE A 72 0.19 -1.13 8.74
N LYS A 73 0.29 0.20 8.65
CA LYS A 73 -0.60 1.04 7.87
C LYS A 73 0.13 1.56 6.65
N ALA A 74 -0.37 1.22 5.46
CA ALA A 74 0.24 1.60 4.19
C ALA A 74 -0.83 1.78 3.12
N THR A 75 -0.49 2.51 2.05
CA THR A 75 -1.31 2.59 0.85
C THR A 75 -1.10 1.32 0.01
N GLN A 76 -2.07 0.89 -0.79
CA GLN A 76 -1.91 -0.20 -1.75
C GLN A 76 -0.75 0.09 -2.70
N SER A 77 -0.58 1.35 -3.13
CA SER A 77 0.54 1.74 -4.00
C SER A 77 1.89 1.46 -3.34
N ALA A 78 2.06 1.72 -2.04
CA ALA A 78 3.30 1.41 -1.32
C ALA A 78 3.57 -0.10 -1.24
N VAL A 79 2.52 -0.91 -1.04
CA VAL A 79 2.64 -2.39 -1.05
C VAL A 79 2.99 -2.90 -2.45
N ASN A 80 2.38 -2.34 -3.49
CA ASN A 80 2.67 -2.69 -4.88
C ASN A 80 4.09 -2.30 -5.29
N GLU A 81 4.55 -1.12 -4.86
CA GLU A 81 5.92 -0.66 -5.08
C GLU A 81 6.93 -1.57 -4.37
N PHE A 82 6.63 -2.01 -3.14
CA PHE A 82 7.44 -3.00 -2.44
C PHE A 82 7.61 -4.30 -3.23
N TYR A 83 6.53 -4.82 -3.83
CA TYR A 83 6.59 -5.99 -4.70
C TYR A 83 7.44 -5.77 -5.97
N GLY A 84 7.59 -4.52 -6.40
CA GLY A 84 8.39 -4.14 -7.56
C GLY A 84 9.88 -3.95 -7.29
N LEU A 85 10.33 -4.03 -6.03
CA LEU A 85 11.75 -3.86 -5.69
C LEU A 85 12.59 -5.04 -6.18
N ASP A 86 13.76 -4.76 -6.76
CA ASP A 86 14.71 -5.80 -7.21
C ASP A 86 15.04 -6.77 -6.08
N GLY A 87 15.27 -6.24 -4.86
CA GLY A 87 15.55 -7.06 -3.68
C GLY A 87 14.39 -7.97 -3.28
N TYR A 88 13.13 -7.63 -3.58
CA TYR A 88 11.98 -8.52 -3.36
C TYR A 88 11.97 -9.69 -4.37
N ALA A 89 12.38 -9.43 -5.61
CA ALA A 89 12.49 -10.47 -6.64
C ALA A 89 13.53 -11.54 -6.29
N GLU A 90 14.62 -11.14 -5.62
CA GLU A 90 15.71 -12.02 -5.18
C GLU A 90 15.37 -12.89 -3.95
N ILE A 91 14.29 -12.58 -3.23
CA ILE A 91 13.85 -13.40 -2.08
C ILE A 91 13.40 -14.76 -2.62
N GLN A 92 13.98 -15.83 -2.06
CA GLN A 92 13.56 -17.20 -2.36
C GLN A 92 12.06 -17.35 -2.09
N SER A 93 11.35 -18.07 -2.96
CA SER A 93 9.88 -18.16 -2.93
C SER A 93 9.30 -18.54 -1.57
N GLU A 94 9.97 -19.45 -0.85
CA GLU A 94 9.56 -19.91 0.48
C GLU A 94 9.70 -18.88 1.61
N TRP A 95 10.50 -17.83 1.40
CA TRP A 95 10.77 -16.76 2.36
C TRP A 95 10.09 -15.45 2.02
N LYS A 96 9.31 -15.42 0.93
CA LYS A 96 8.53 -14.23 0.58
C LYS A 96 7.47 -13.96 1.65
N PRO A 97 7.31 -12.70 2.10
CA PRO A 97 6.24 -12.36 3.01
C PRO A 97 4.88 -12.56 2.34
N THR A 98 3.90 -13.00 3.13
CA THR A 98 2.49 -12.87 2.79
C THR A 98 2.02 -11.53 3.35
N ILE A 99 1.50 -10.66 2.48
CA ILE A 99 0.97 -9.33 2.86
C ILE A 99 -0.51 -9.30 2.49
N GLU A 100 -1.37 -9.19 3.49
CA GLU A 100 -2.82 -9.21 3.36
C GLU A 100 -3.44 -7.95 3.97
N GLU A 101 -4.47 -7.40 3.34
CA GLU A 101 -5.22 -6.27 3.90
C GLU A 101 -5.97 -6.72 5.16
N ASP A 102 -5.87 -5.94 6.23
CA ASP A 102 -6.56 -6.21 7.49
C ASP A 102 -8.06 -5.92 7.36
N GLY A 103 -8.90 -6.89 7.75
CA GLY A 103 -10.33 -6.87 7.52
C GLY A 103 -11.15 -7.09 8.79
N PRO A 104 -12.34 -6.48 8.91
CA PRO A 104 -13.20 -6.69 10.08
C PRO A 104 -13.76 -8.11 10.11
N VAL A 105 -13.74 -8.71 11.30
CA VAL A 105 -14.43 -9.99 11.57
C VAL A 105 -15.81 -9.72 12.18
N SER A 106 -16.83 -10.44 11.71
CA SER A 106 -18.20 -10.34 12.24
C SER A 106 -18.61 -11.63 12.96
N ALA A 107 -19.29 -11.49 14.10
CA ALA A 107 -19.87 -12.61 14.81
C ALA A 107 -21.27 -12.92 14.25
N VAL A 108 -21.50 -14.17 13.85
CA VAL A 108 -22.85 -14.63 13.47
C VAL A 108 -23.62 -14.95 14.75
N GLY A 109 -24.64 -14.15 15.07
CA GLY A 109 -25.61 -14.44 16.16
C GLY A 109 -25.78 -13.39 17.25
N GLY A 110 -25.17 -12.20 17.14
CA GLY A 110 -25.40 -11.11 18.09
C GLY A 110 -26.74 -10.41 17.86
N ASN A 111 -27.80 -10.81 18.58
CA ASN A 111 -28.97 -9.96 18.77
C ASN A 111 -28.51 -8.64 19.39
N VAL A 112 -28.50 -7.55 18.61
CA VAL A 112 -28.22 -6.21 19.11
C VAL A 112 -29.49 -5.71 19.81
N GLY A 113 -29.69 -6.19 21.04
CA GLY A 113 -30.59 -5.54 21.98
C GLY A 113 -29.98 -4.19 22.34
N ALA A 114 -30.58 -3.12 21.82
CA ALA A 114 -30.32 -1.76 22.26
C ALA A 114 -30.59 -1.63 23.77
N TYR A 115 -29.61 -1.13 24.52
CA TYR A 115 -29.82 -0.48 25.80
C TYR A 115 -29.38 0.97 25.65
#